data_AF-A0AAV1PKW9-F1
#
_entry.id   AF-A0AAV1PKW9-F1
#
_cell.length_a   1.000
_cell.length_b   1.000
_cell.length_c   1.000
_cell.angle_alpha   90.00
_cell.angle_beta   90.00
_cell.angle_gamma   90.00
#
_symmetry.space_group_name_H-M   'P 1'
#
loop_
_entity.id
_entity.type
_entity.pdbx_description
1 polymer ?
#
loop_
_entity_poly.entity_id
_entity_poly.type
_entity_poly.pdbx_seq_one_letter_code
_entity_poly.pdbx_strand_id
1 'polypeptide(L)'
;MNCLEVPVIILLPLIYSKHRVRSTLSTQLSRRKDTKLKTSTVQSASFRNFRRLSTMNSKLTRYQQRTICSQLGNSKLKLLYKASIHGFTGAAFHQRCDTRCPTVSVGYNASGYVFGGYTKQPFCQSGQYVNDDQAFLFTFSGEKLNKYPVTTPVYAVKMIANSGPYFGEALVLVNGNQAVVHSNPGNYYTFNAADVHGNDLKLTECEVYEVEESTEIEKPWRTIVWESEKRKELMESIRLYKPMVSSVSQIRVLLIGAVGAGKSSFFNSINSVFRGHVTSQAIAGSSSTSLTTQFRTYSLKAGREGKPLPVMLCDTMGLEESTGAGLDIDDISSILKGHLSDRYQFNPSAPLQSEASSFRKSPVLKDKIHCVAYVMDACKISIMPTKLQEKLDAIRRKINLMGIPQLVLLTKVDEACPLVMEDVRNVYKSGYIKEMMQEASAQLGVPLSCIVPVKNYCEELELDPNTDILLLSAIIQMLRFADNYFDEISDFEVKE
;
A
#
# COMPACT_ATOMS: atom_id res chain seq x y z
N MET A 1 38.78 -31.44 -47.06
CA MET A 1 39.21 -30.83 -48.34
C MET A 1 38.17 -29.79 -48.74
N ASN A 2 38.61 -28.53 -48.77
CA ASN A 2 38.11 -27.30 -49.41
C ASN A 2 36.71 -26.77 -48.99
N CYS A 3 36.60 -25.69 -48.21
CA CYS A 3 36.81 -24.23 -48.49
C CYS A 3 35.66 -23.63 -49.34
N LEU A 4 34.75 -22.84 -48.73
CA LEU A 4 34.76 -21.37 -48.54
C LEU A 4 34.47 -20.57 -49.83
N GLU A 5 33.43 -19.72 -49.81
CA GLU A 5 33.53 -18.29 -50.15
C GLU A 5 32.21 -17.51 -49.96
N VAL A 6 32.35 -16.26 -49.52
CA VAL A 6 31.36 -15.17 -49.38
C VAL A 6 31.92 -13.97 -50.17
N PRO A 7 31.07 -13.09 -50.75
CA PRO A 7 31.41 -11.66 -50.77
C PRO A 7 30.21 -10.77 -50.39
N VAL A 8 30.29 -9.87 -49.38
CA VAL A 8 30.83 -8.48 -49.39
C VAL A 8 30.09 -7.53 -50.35
N ILE A 9 29.34 -6.56 -49.79
CA ILE A 9 28.89 -5.35 -50.50
C ILE A 9 29.36 -4.10 -49.72
N ILE A 10 29.98 -3.20 -50.49
CA ILE A 10 30.71 -1.98 -50.12
C ILE A 10 29.76 -0.79 -49.94
N LEU A 11 30.19 0.19 -49.14
CA LEU A 11 29.49 1.43 -48.77
C LEU A 11 30.21 2.66 -49.38
N LEU A 12 29.45 3.76 -49.61
CA LEU A 12 29.80 5.21 -49.77
C LEU A 12 29.70 5.83 -51.20
N PRO A 13 29.63 7.18 -51.38
CA PRO A 13 28.63 8.16 -50.84
C PRO A 13 28.23 9.34 -51.80
N LEU A 14 27.21 10.13 -51.38
CA LEU A 14 26.93 11.59 -51.60
C LEU A 14 26.76 12.23 -53.01
N ILE A 15 25.73 13.11 -53.17
CA ILE A 15 25.82 14.57 -53.49
C ILE A 15 24.42 15.19 -53.80
N TYR A 16 24.24 16.43 -53.34
CA TYR A 16 23.09 17.36 -53.44
C TYR A 16 23.17 18.28 -54.68
N SER A 17 22.05 18.71 -55.30
CA SER A 17 21.93 20.04 -55.95
C SER A 17 20.46 20.49 -56.24
N LYS A 18 20.25 21.81 -56.34
CA LYS A 18 19.02 22.64 -56.20
C LYS A 18 18.34 23.09 -57.52
N HIS A 19 17.00 23.30 -57.50
CA HIS A 19 16.18 24.48 -57.97
C HIS A 19 14.77 24.09 -58.49
N ARG A 20 13.64 24.50 -57.86
CA ARG A 20 12.78 25.73 -58.00
C ARG A 20 11.66 25.58 -59.09
N VAL A 21 10.38 25.23 -58.79
CA VAL A 21 9.18 25.97 -58.27
C VAL A 21 8.14 26.42 -59.34
N ARG A 22 6.84 26.19 -59.01
CA ARG A 22 5.53 26.67 -59.58
C ARG A 22 5.02 25.87 -60.81
N SER A 23 3.76 25.44 -60.95
CA SER A 23 2.42 25.73 -60.37
C SER A 23 1.55 24.47 -60.63
N THR A 24 0.38 24.16 -60.04
CA THR A 24 -0.75 25.00 -59.62
C THR A 24 -1.65 24.18 -58.68
N LEU A 25 -1.93 24.72 -57.49
CA LEU A 25 -3.00 24.31 -56.59
C LEU A 25 -4.34 24.84 -57.14
N SER A 26 -5.30 23.97 -57.43
CA SER A 26 -6.72 24.38 -57.47
C SER A 26 -7.74 23.28 -57.13
N THR A 27 -7.35 22.01 -56.95
CA THR A 27 -8.32 20.90 -56.75
C THR A 27 -8.37 20.30 -55.33
N GLN A 28 -7.78 20.95 -54.32
CA GLN A 28 -7.72 20.42 -52.94
C GLN A 28 -8.53 21.22 -51.89
N LEU A 29 -9.25 22.27 -52.29
CA LEU A 29 -9.95 23.16 -51.35
C LEU A 29 -11.42 22.79 -51.07
N SER A 30 -12.04 21.88 -51.85
CA SER A 30 -13.41 21.41 -51.61
C SER A 30 -13.47 20.23 -50.61
N ARG A 31 -12.47 19.32 -50.61
CA ARG A 31 -12.46 18.15 -49.71
C ARG A 31 -12.08 18.45 -48.25
N ARG A 32 -11.56 19.65 -47.94
CA ARG A 32 -11.10 20.03 -46.58
C ARG A 32 -12.20 20.61 -45.67
N LYS A 33 -13.36 21.00 -46.21
CA LYS A 33 -14.46 21.56 -45.38
C LYS A 33 -15.34 20.47 -44.75
N ASP A 34 -15.55 19.34 -45.41
CA ASP A 34 -16.37 18.25 -44.86
C ASP A 34 -15.65 17.38 -43.82
N THR A 35 -14.31 17.28 -43.89
CA THR A 35 -13.52 16.55 -42.88
C THR A 35 -13.34 17.35 -41.58
N LYS A 36 -13.40 18.69 -41.64
CA LYS A 36 -13.32 19.58 -40.47
C LYS A 36 -14.64 19.66 -39.69
N LEU A 37 -15.79 19.45 -40.33
CA LEU A 37 -17.08 19.44 -39.65
C LEU A 37 -17.36 18.12 -38.92
N LYS A 38 -16.86 16.98 -39.42
CA LYS A 38 -16.97 15.67 -38.76
C LYS A 38 -15.98 15.46 -37.61
N THR A 39 -14.81 16.11 -37.65
CA THR A 39 -13.81 16.02 -36.56
C THR A 39 -14.16 16.88 -35.34
N SER A 40 -14.88 17.99 -35.52
CA SER A 40 -15.32 18.83 -34.38
C SER A 40 -16.42 18.16 -33.55
N THR A 41 -17.33 17.41 -34.18
CA THR A 41 -18.40 16.69 -33.47
C THR A 41 -17.84 15.51 -32.67
N VAL A 42 -16.89 14.76 -33.22
CA VAL A 42 -16.25 13.60 -32.55
C VAL A 42 -15.28 14.03 -31.44
N GLN A 43 -14.52 15.14 -31.62
CA GLN A 43 -13.74 15.71 -30.52
C GLN A 43 -14.63 16.28 -29.41
N SER A 44 -15.78 16.89 -29.72
CA SER A 44 -16.70 17.39 -28.69
C SER A 44 -17.33 16.26 -27.85
N ALA A 45 -17.59 15.08 -28.46
CA ALA A 45 -18.08 13.90 -27.76
C ALA A 45 -16.98 13.24 -26.92
N SER A 46 -15.75 13.17 -27.43
CA SER A 46 -14.57 12.67 -26.70
C SER A 46 -14.20 13.57 -25.51
N PHE A 47 -14.25 14.90 -25.66
CA PHE A 47 -14.01 15.86 -24.57
C PHE A 47 -15.15 15.88 -23.54
N ARG A 48 -16.41 15.66 -23.95
CA ARG A 48 -17.54 15.48 -23.02
C ARG A 48 -17.40 14.19 -22.22
N ASN A 49 -16.95 13.10 -22.84
CA ASN A 49 -16.68 11.84 -22.13
C ASN A 49 -15.47 11.94 -21.18
N PHE A 50 -14.41 12.66 -21.57
CA PHE A 50 -13.25 12.89 -20.69
C PHE A 50 -13.59 13.77 -19.49
N ARG A 51 -14.44 14.80 -19.64
CA ARG A 51 -14.98 15.56 -18.51
C ARG A 51 -15.88 14.71 -17.60
N ARG A 52 -16.71 13.83 -18.16
CA ARG A 52 -17.59 12.94 -17.37
C ARG A 52 -16.84 11.92 -16.49
N LEU A 53 -15.69 11.44 -16.95
CA LEU A 53 -14.81 10.56 -16.17
C LEU A 53 -14.08 11.29 -15.03
N SER A 54 -13.88 12.60 -15.15
CA SER A 54 -13.24 13.43 -14.11
C SER A 54 -14.19 13.92 -12.99
N THR A 55 -15.51 13.79 -13.16
CA THR A 55 -16.48 14.35 -12.20
C THR A 55 -16.87 13.37 -11.09
N MET A 56 -16.87 12.05 -11.33
CA MET A 56 -17.28 11.02 -10.34
C MET A 56 -16.16 10.67 -9.34
N ASN A 57 -15.45 11.67 -8.84
CA ASN A 57 -14.49 11.46 -7.75
C ASN A 57 -15.22 11.48 -6.41
N SER A 58 -14.92 10.47 -5.60
CA SER A 58 -15.36 10.37 -4.21
C SER A 58 -14.91 11.58 -3.40
N LYS A 59 -15.79 12.10 -2.54
CA LYS A 59 -15.47 13.10 -1.53
C LYS A 59 -14.97 12.47 -0.24
N LEU A 60 -15.21 11.16 -0.03
CA LEU A 60 -14.49 10.41 1.02
C LEU A 60 -13.00 10.46 0.72
N THR A 61 -12.22 10.79 1.74
CA THR A 61 -10.76 10.64 1.65
C THR A 61 -10.40 9.16 1.55
N ARG A 62 -9.22 8.85 1.01
CA ARG A 62 -8.74 7.46 0.97
C ARG A 62 -8.69 6.83 2.38
N TYR A 63 -8.40 7.64 3.40
CA TYR A 63 -8.46 7.19 4.79
C TYR A 63 -9.88 6.74 5.17
N GLN A 64 -10.88 7.61 4.95
CA GLN A 64 -12.27 7.31 5.31
C GLN A 64 -12.82 6.09 4.55
N GLN A 65 -12.53 5.98 3.24
CA GLN A 65 -12.90 4.80 2.46
C GLN A 65 -12.36 3.53 3.10
N ARG A 66 -11.08 3.51 3.48
CA ARG A 66 -10.44 2.34 4.09
C ARG A 66 -10.97 2.03 5.48
N THR A 67 -11.21 3.05 6.31
CA THR A 67 -11.81 2.85 7.63
C THR A 67 -13.23 2.27 7.51
N ILE A 68 -13.99 2.61 6.46
CA ILE A 68 -15.28 1.96 6.17
C ILE A 68 -15.04 0.51 5.69
N CYS A 69 -14.18 0.31 4.69
CA CYS A 69 -13.91 -1.01 4.11
C CYS A 69 -13.41 -2.04 5.12
N SER A 70 -12.56 -1.63 6.08
CA SER A 70 -12.03 -2.53 7.12
C SER A 70 -13.12 -3.02 8.07
N GLN A 71 -14.17 -2.21 8.29
CA GLN A 71 -15.33 -2.60 9.09
C GLN A 71 -16.30 -3.53 8.33
N LEU A 72 -16.13 -3.62 7.01
CA LEU A 72 -16.97 -4.40 6.09
C LEU A 72 -16.20 -5.58 5.46
N GLY A 73 -15.20 -6.12 6.15
CA GLY A 73 -14.47 -7.31 5.71
C GLY A 73 -13.54 -7.10 4.51
N ASN A 74 -12.95 -5.91 4.37
CA ASN A 74 -12.06 -5.51 3.27
C ASN A 74 -12.71 -5.58 1.89
N SER A 75 -13.83 -4.89 1.80
CA SER A 75 -14.53 -4.67 0.54
C SER A 75 -13.93 -3.47 -0.22
N LYS A 76 -14.30 -3.30 -1.49
CA LYS A 76 -14.02 -2.12 -2.29
C LYS A 76 -15.28 -1.26 -2.40
N LEU A 77 -15.13 0.06 -2.29
CA LEU A 77 -16.24 0.99 -2.51
C LEU A 77 -16.24 1.47 -3.96
N LYS A 78 -17.38 1.29 -4.64
CA LYS A 78 -17.62 1.78 -5.99
C LYS A 78 -18.71 2.82 -5.96
N LEU A 79 -18.37 4.06 -6.31
CA LEU A 79 -19.31 5.17 -6.29
C LEU A 79 -20.41 5.00 -7.35
N LEU A 80 -21.65 4.86 -6.89
CA LEU A 80 -22.85 4.73 -7.73
C LEU A 80 -23.53 6.07 -7.97
N TYR A 81 -23.66 6.87 -6.91
CA TYR A 81 -24.41 8.11 -6.90
C TYR A 81 -23.64 9.20 -6.18
N LYS A 82 -23.64 10.40 -6.75
CA LYS A 82 -23.11 11.63 -6.20
C LYS A 82 -24.10 12.76 -6.50
N ALA A 83 -24.72 13.31 -5.46
CA ALA A 83 -25.86 14.22 -5.59
C ALA A 83 -25.50 15.53 -6.32
N SER A 84 -24.28 16.05 -6.15
CA SER A 84 -23.82 17.22 -6.90
C SER A 84 -23.75 17.03 -8.42
N ILE A 85 -23.70 15.77 -8.90
CA ILE A 85 -23.65 15.43 -10.33
C ILE A 85 -25.02 14.96 -10.83
N HIS A 86 -25.69 14.15 -10.03
CA HIS A 86 -26.93 13.48 -10.43
C HIS A 86 -28.19 14.23 -10.00
N GLY A 87 -28.07 15.18 -9.08
CA GLY A 87 -29.17 15.93 -8.48
C GLY A 87 -29.60 15.38 -7.13
N PHE A 88 -29.99 16.26 -6.20
CA PHE A 88 -30.50 15.92 -4.88
C PHE A 88 -31.99 15.53 -4.94
N THR A 89 -32.30 14.45 -5.65
CA THR A 89 -33.68 13.94 -5.77
C THR A 89 -33.74 12.43 -5.52
N GLY A 90 -34.85 11.96 -4.95
CA GLY A 90 -35.07 10.51 -4.76
C GLY A 90 -35.04 9.77 -6.09
N ALA A 91 -35.63 10.34 -7.14
CA ALA A 91 -35.59 9.78 -8.49
C ALA A 91 -34.16 9.55 -9.01
N ALA A 92 -33.24 10.50 -8.79
CA ALA A 92 -31.85 10.37 -9.23
C ALA A 92 -31.07 9.32 -8.44
N PHE A 93 -31.35 9.19 -7.13
CA PHE A 93 -30.83 8.13 -6.28
C PHE A 93 -31.33 6.76 -6.73
N HIS A 94 -32.65 6.57 -6.78
CA HIS A 94 -33.28 5.28 -7.12
C HIS A 94 -32.90 4.78 -8.51
N GLN A 95 -32.79 5.67 -9.50
CA GLN A 95 -32.32 5.30 -10.85
C GLN A 95 -30.95 4.60 -10.86
N ARG A 96 -30.10 4.84 -9.85
CA ARG A 96 -28.71 4.38 -9.81
C ARG A 96 -28.45 3.32 -8.75
N CYS A 97 -29.16 3.40 -7.64
CA CYS A 97 -28.89 2.63 -6.45
C CYS A 97 -29.90 1.50 -6.21
N ASP A 98 -31.09 1.54 -6.82
CA ASP A 98 -32.05 0.44 -6.67
C ASP A 98 -31.43 -0.88 -7.13
N THR A 99 -31.75 -1.98 -6.44
CA THR A 99 -31.22 -3.34 -6.63
C THR A 99 -29.73 -3.51 -6.34
N ARG A 100 -29.00 -2.44 -5.99
CA ARG A 100 -27.58 -2.51 -5.61
C ARG A 100 -27.45 -2.80 -4.12
N CYS A 101 -26.60 -3.75 -3.77
CA CYS A 101 -26.33 -4.13 -2.39
C CYS A 101 -25.02 -4.95 -2.27
N PRO A 102 -24.35 -4.92 -1.10
CA PRO A 102 -24.55 -3.98 0.00
C PRO A 102 -24.19 -2.55 -0.40
N THR A 103 -24.66 -1.55 0.34
CA THR A 103 -24.34 -0.15 0.07
C THR A 103 -23.90 0.64 1.29
N VAL A 104 -23.01 1.60 1.05
CA VAL A 104 -22.63 2.64 2.01
C VAL A 104 -23.11 3.98 1.48
N SER A 105 -23.93 4.67 2.26
CA SER A 105 -24.44 6.00 1.95
C SER A 105 -23.76 7.03 2.84
N VAL A 106 -23.30 8.15 2.28
CA VAL A 106 -22.52 9.18 2.97
C VAL A 106 -23.07 10.57 2.69
N GLY A 107 -23.43 11.31 3.73
CA GLY A 107 -23.78 12.72 3.72
C GLY A 107 -22.63 13.61 4.21
N TYR A 108 -22.58 14.82 3.66
CA TYR A 108 -21.61 15.86 4.03
C TYR A 108 -22.34 17.17 4.29
N ASN A 109 -21.99 17.89 5.34
CA ASN A 109 -22.54 19.23 5.61
C ASN A 109 -21.46 20.32 5.63
N ALA A 110 -21.88 21.59 5.72
CA ALA A 110 -20.97 22.73 5.70
C ALA A 110 -20.17 22.85 7.01
N SER A 111 -20.69 22.24 8.09
CA SER A 111 -20.03 22.14 9.38
C SER A 111 -18.89 21.11 9.43
N GLY A 112 -18.61 20.42 8.31
CA GLY A 112 -17.48 19.51 8.17
C GLY A 112 -17.73 18.06 8.60
N TYR A 113 -18.97 17.71 8.95
CA TYR A 113 -19.32 16.34 9.34
C TYR A 113 -19.42 15.42 8.13
N VAL A 114 -18.95 14.19 8.29
CA VAL A 114 -19.07 13.09 7.33
C VAL A 114 -19.75 11.92 8.04
N PHE A 115 -20.98 11.64 7.64
CA PHE A 115 -21.86 10.71 8.34
C PHE A 115 -22.72 9.94 7.35
N GLY A 116 -23.39 8.88 7.79
CA GLY A 116 -24.21 8.10 6.90
C GLY A 116 -24.62 6.76 7.46
N GLY A 117 -24.85 5.79 6.58
CA GLY A 117 -25.28 4.45 6.96
C GLY A 117 -24.86 3.37 5.98
N TYR A 118 -24.78 2.16 6.50
CA TYR A 118 -24.55 0.93 5.76
C TYR A 118 -25.80 0.05 5.83
N THR A 119 -26.13 -0.60 4.73
CA THR A 119 -27.14 -1.66 4.68
C THR A 119 -26.72 -2.76 3.70
N LYS A 120 -27.01 -4.01 4.06
CA LYS A 120 -26.91 -5.18 3.19
C LYS A 120 -28.09 -5.29 2.23
N GLN A 121 -29.19 -4.59 2.49
CA GLN A 121 -30.41 -4.70 1.70
C GLN A 121 -30.35 -3.82 0.44
N PRO A 122 -30.88 -4.31 -0.69
CA PRO A 122 -31.03 -3.48 -1.88
C PRO A 122 -32.13 -2.44 -1.65
N PHE A 123 -31.85 -1.19 -2.04
CA PHE A 123 -32.89 -0.18 -2.10
C PHE A 123 -33.93 -0.51 -3.19
N CYS A 124 -35.16 -0.12 -2.91
CA CYS A 124 -36.29 -0.15 -3.84
C CYS A 124 -37.31 0.91 -3.43
N GLN A 125 -38.48 0.90 -4.08
CA GLN A 125 -39.52 1.93 -3.93
C GLN A 125 -40.86 1.34 -3.45
N SER A 126 -40.81 0.27 -2.65
CA SER A 126 -42.01 -0.47 -2.20
C SER A 126 -42.87 0.26 -1.16
N GLY A 127 -42.35 1.32 -0.54
CA GLY A 127 -42.95 2.00 0.60
C GLY A 127 -42.86 1.23 1.93
N GLN A 128 -42.30 0.02 1.91
CA GLN A 128 -42.23 -0.86 3.08
C GLN A 128 -40.92 -0.70 3.86
N TYR A 129 -40.93 -1.15 5.10
CA TYR A 129 -39.71 -1.39 5.85
C TYR A 129 -39.06 -2.70 5.43
N VAL A 130 -37.73 -2.76 5.50
CA VAL A 130 -36.94 -3.95 5.19
C VAL A 130 -36.06 -4.29 6.38
N ASN A 131 -36.03 -5.59 6.70
CA ASN A 131 -35.22 -6.12 7.77
C ASN A 131 -33.73 -6.14 7.38
N ASP A 132 -32.87 -5.61 8.25
CA ASP A 132 -31.42 -5.74 8.13
C ASP A 132 -30.80 -5.72 9.54
N ASP A 133 -30.26 -6.84 9.99
CA ASP A 133 -29.61 -6.98 11.30
C ASP A 133 -28.14 -6.52 11.30
N GLN A 134 -27.59 -6.24 10.12
CA GLN A 134 -26.22 -5.74 9.94
C GLN A 134 -26.18 -4.24 9.61
N ALA A 135 -27.34 -3.59 9.51
CA ALA A 135 -27.40 -2.17 9.25
C ALA A 135 -26.85 -1.35 10.42
N PHE A 136 -26.11 -0.29 10.11
CA PHE A 136 -25.62 0.66 11.10
C PHE A 136 -25.51 2.06 10.49
N LEU A 137 -25.69 3.07 11.33
CA LEU A 137 -25.31 4.44 11.02
C LEU A 137 -23.87 4.69 11.46
N PHE A 138 -23.22 5.71 10.89
CA PHE A 138 -21.89 6.10 11.30
C PHE A 138 -21.64 7.60 11.18
N THR A 139 -20.61 8.06 11.89
CA THR A 139 -19.99 9.38 11.71
C THR A 139 -18.48 9.30 11.90
N PHE A 140 -17.73 10.18 11.25
CA PHE A 140 -16.31 10.36 11.49
C PHE A 140 -16.07 11.45 12.55
N SER A 141 -15.31 11.12 13.58
CA SER A 141 -14.74 12.08 14.53
C SER A 141 -13.22 12.06 14.38
N GLY A 142 -12.69 13.01 13.60
CA GLY A 142 -11.33 12.95 13.10
C GLY A 142 -11.10 11.68 12.28
N GLU A 143 -10.22 10.82 12.78
CA GLU A 143 -9.85 9.54 12.17
C GLU A 143 -10.74 8.36 12.62
N LYS A 144 -11.53 8.52 13.69
CA LYS A 144 -12.34 7.42 14.22
C LYS A 144 -13.70 7.33 13.52
N LEU A 145 -14.06 6.14 13.05
CA LEU A 145 -15.42 5.81 12.61
C LEU A 145 -16.25 5.35 13.82
N ASN A 146 -17.22 6.14 14.25
CA ASN A 146 -18.17 5.76 15.29
C ASN A 146 -19.39 5.10 14.63
N LYS A 147 -19.72 3.87 15.03
CA LYS A 147 -20.87 3.11 14.50
C LYS A 147 -22.03 3.12 15.49
N TYR A 148 -23.24 3.20 14.97
CA TYR A 148 -24.50 3.13 15.70
C TYR A 148 -25.34 2.00 15.08
N PRO A 149 -25.25 0.78 15.61
CA PRO A 149 -26.00 -0.37 15.11
C PRO A 149 -27.51 -0.13 15.17
N VAL A 150 -28.24 -0.77 14.26
CA VAL A 150 -29.70 -0.81 14.32
C VAL A 150 -30.16 -1.48 15.62
N THR A 151 -31.15 -0.88 16.29
CA THR A 151 -31.75 -1.44 17.52
C THR A 151 -32.95 -2.32 17.22
N THR A 152 -33.66 -2.05 16.12
CA THR A 152 -34.85 -2.79 15.69
C THR A 152 -34.72 -3.21 14.22
N PRO A 153 -34.08 -4.36 13.92
CA PRO A 153 -33.71 -4.76 12.57
C PRO A 153 -34.85 -4.75 11.55
N VAL A 154 -36.08 -5.09 11.95
CA VAL A 154 -37.26 -5.10 11.06
C VAL A 154 -37.63 -3.71 10.49
N TYR A 155 -37.12 -2.64 11.09
CA TYR A 155 -37.30 -1.26 10.66
C TYR A 155 -35.96 -0.61 10.25
N ALA A 156 -34.96 -1.39 9.84
CA ALA A 156 -33.62 -0.88 9.53
C ALA A 156 -33.61 0.10 8.36
N VAL A 157 -34.34 -0.20 7.28
CA VAL A 157 -34.38 0.62 6.07
C VAL A 157 -35.82 0.79 5.62
N LYS A 158 -36.19 1.98 5.13
CA LYS A 158 -37.52 2.27 4.59
C LYS A 158 -37.42 2.60 3.10
N MET A 159 -38.30 2.04 2.27
CA MET A 159 -38.18 2.09 0.81
C MET A 159 -39.01 3.22 0.19
N ILE A 160 -38.54 4.47 0.29
CA ILE A 160 -39.31 5.68 -0.03
C ILE A 160 -38.87 6.35 -1.34
N ALA A 161 -39.76 6.35 -2.35
CA ALA A 161 -39.47 6.81 -3.71
C ALA A 161 -39.02 8.28 -3.88
N ASN A 162 -39.47 9.19 -3.02
CA ASN A 162 -39.15 10.62 -3.11
C ASN A 162 -37.98 11.05 -2.20
N SER A 163 -37.22 10.10 -1.68
CA SER A 163 -36.06 10.34 -0.82
C SER A 163 -34.85 9.55 -1.30
N GLY A 164 -33.67 9.93 -0.83
CA GLY A 164 -32.46 9.14 -0.97
C GLY A 164 -32.39 7.99 0.05
N PRO A 165 -31.18 7.58 0.46
CA PRO A 165 -30.98 6.57 1.50
C PRO A 165 -31.77 6.88 2.78
N TYR A 166 -32.61 5.93 3.21
CA TYR A 166 -33.57 6.13 4.29
C TYR A 166 -33.43 5.02 5.34
N PHE A 167 -32.72 5.33 6.42
CA PHE A 167 -32.41 4.39 7.51
C PHE A 167 -33.43 4.53 8.64
N GLY A 168 -34.31 3.54 8.71
CA GLY A 168 -35.48 3.50 9.58
C GLY A 168 -36.35 4.73 9.41
N GLU A 169 -36.47 5.53 10.46
CA GLU A 169 -37.02 6.90 10.46
C GLU A 169 -36.01 7.87 11.09
N ALA A 170 -34.79 7.39 11.33
CA ALA A 170 -33.81 8.05 12.18
C ALA A 170 -32.87 8.95 11.37
N LEU A 171 -32.49 8.52 10.16
CA LEU A 171 -31.63 9.30 9.28
C LEU A 171 -32.03 9.11 7.82
N VAL A 172 -32.36 10.20 7.13
CA VAL A 172 -32.65 10.21 5.69
C VAL A 172 -31.69 11.18 5.01
N LEU A 173 -30.95 10.69 4.03
CA LEU A 173 -30.13 11.53 3.16
C LEU A 173 -30.94 11.89 1.92
N VAL A 174 -30.95 13.17 1.54
CA VAL A 174 -31.77 13.68 0.43
C VAL A 174 -33.26 13.47 0.69
N ASN A 175 -33.81 14.19 1.66
CA ASN A 175 -35.22 14.06 2.03
C ASN A 175 -36.13 14.93 1.16
N GLY A 176 -37.24 14.37 0.67
CA GLY A 176 -38.29 15.12 -0.03
C GLY A 176 -37.81 15.84 -1.30
N ASN A 177 -36.91 15.22 -2.06
CA ASN A 177 -36.23 15.82 -3.23
C ASN A 177 -35.45 17.11 -2.94
N GLN A 178 -34.89 17.23 -1.73
CA GLN A 178 -34.09 18.39 -1.31
C GLN A 178 -32.73 17.95 -0.76
N ALA A 179 -31.76 18.87 -0.80
CA ALA A 179 -30.44 18.70 -0.21
C ALA A 179 -30.47 18.87 1.32
N VAL A 180 -31.33 18.10 1.99
CA VAL A 180 -31.54 18.15 3.44
C VAL A 180 -31.55 16.75 4.05
N VAL A 181 -31.14 16.68 5.30
CA VAL A 181 -31.19 15.49 6.15
C VAL A 181 -32.47 15.55 6.98
N HIS A 182 -33.20 14.45 7.05
CA HIS A 182 -34.15 14.23 8.15
C HIS A 182 -33.45 13.44 9.25
N SER A 183 -33.57 13.89 10.50
CA SER A 183 -32.92 13.28 11.66
C SER A 183 -33.92 13.16 12.82
N ASN A 184 -34.13 11.94 13.30
CA ASN A 184 -35.01 11.63 14.43
C ASN A 184 -34.47 10.40 15.21
N PRO A 185 -33.33 10.54 15.90
CA PRO A 185 -32.71 9.44 16.65
C PRO A 185 -33.63 8.94 17.78
N GLY A 186 -33.52 7.64 18.10
CA GLY A 186 -34.15 7.03 19.27
C GLY A 186 -34.85 5.69 18.95
N ASN A 187 -35.81 5.69 18.02
CA ASN A 187 -36.69 4.54 17.82
C ASN A 187 -35.97 3.30 17.25
N TYR A 188 -35.17 3.47 16.18
CA TYR A 188 -34.53 2.36 15.46
C TYR A 188 -33.00 2.45 15.40
N TYR A 189 -32.48 3.65 15.66
CA TYR A 189 -31.06 3.93 15.79
C TYR A 189 -30.88 4.96 16.91
N THR A 190 -29.98 4.69 17.84
CA THR A 190 -29.72 5.58 18.98
C THR A 190 -28.40 6.31 18.75
N PHE A 191 -28.47 7.63 18.55
CA PHE A 191 -27.29 8.49 18.41
C PHE A 191 -27.62 9.92 18.88
N ASN A 192 -26.58 10.71 19.16
CA ASN A 192 -26.73 12.14 19.41
C ASN A 192 -26.60 12.91 18.09
N ALA A 193 -27.62 13.69 17.73
CA ALA A 193 -27.66 14.47 16.50
C ALA A 193 -26.51 15.48 16.37
N ALA A 194 -26.06 16.05 17.50
CA ALA A 194 -24.91 16.96 17.53
C ALA A 194 -23.61 16.23 17.15
N ASP A 195 -23.43 14.99 17.62
CA ASP A 195 -22.22 14.21 17.35
C ASP A 195 -22.17 13.68 15.91
N VAL A 196 -23.34 13.31 15.35
CA VAL A 196 -23.40 12.71 14.01
C VAL A 196 -23.29 13.75 12.91
N HIS A 197 -24.02 14.87 13.03
CA HIS A 197 -24.12 15.86 11.97
C HIS A 197 -24.11 17.31 12.48
N GLY A 198 -23.69 17.58 13.72
CA GLY A 198 -23.55 18.94 14.25
C GLY A 198 -24.86 19.72 14.35
N ASN A 199 -26.02 19.05 14.35
CA ASN A 199 -27.34 19.66 14.15
C ASN A 199 -27.49 20.45 12.82
N ASP A 200 -26.54 20.33 11.89
CA ASP A 200 -26.58 20.94 10.57
C ASP A 200 -27.18 19.95 9.57
N LEU A 201 -28.48 20.13 9.31
CA LEU A 201 -29.27 19.27 8.45
C LEU A 201 -29.14 19.61 6.96
N LYS A 202 -28.35 20.63 6.57
CA LYS A 202 -28.16 20.97 5.15
C LYS A 202 -27.07 20.10 4.55
N LEU A 203 -27.39 19.37 3.49
CA LEU A 203 -26.42 18.59 2.75
C LEU A 203 -25.69 19.46 1.73
N THR A 204 -24.36 19.40 1.78
CA THR A 204 -23.48 19.88 0.71
C THR A 204 -23.20 18.79 -0.33
N GLU A 205 -23.33 17.52 0.06
CA GLU A 205 -23.15 16.37 -0.82
C GLU A 205 -23.82 15.13 -0.24
N CYS A 206 -24.25 14.23 -1.11
CA CYS A 206 -24.62 12.86 -0.76
C CYS A 206 -24.00 11.88 -1.76
N GLU A 207 -23.26 10.90 -1.27
CA GLU A 207 -22.63 9.85 -2.07
C GLU A 207 -23.14 8.47 -1.65
N VAL A 208 -23.33 7.57 -2.61
CA VAL A 208 -23.71 6.17 -2.33
C VAL A 208 -22.77 5.25 -3.08
N TYR A 209 -22.24 4.27 -2.38
CA TYR A 209 -21.24 3.32 -2.84
C TYR A 209 -21.81 1.91 -2.80
N GLU A 210 -21.59 1.14 -3.87
CA GLU A 210 -21.70 -0.32 -3.86
C GLU A 210 -20.49 -0.88 -3.11
N VAL A 211 -20.73 -1.83 -2.22
CA VAL A 211 -19.70 -2.57 -1.50
C VAL A 211 -19.42 -3.84 -2.30
N GLU A 212 -18.30 -3.86 -3.01
CA GLU A 212 -17.85 -5.04 -3.77
C GLU A 212 -16.94 -5.88 -2.86
N GLU A 213 -17.24 -7.18 -2.69
CA GLU A 213 -16.35 -8.09 -1.98
C GLU A 213 -14.96 -8.10 -2.64
N SER A 214 -13.88 -8.10 -1.85
CA SER A 214 -12.55 -8.31 -2.40
C SER A 214 -12.44 -9.76 -2.87
N THR A 215 -12.61 -9.98 -4.17
CA THR A 215 -12.59 -11.32 -4.74
C THR A 215 -11.22 -11.97 -4.54
N GLU A 216 -11.20 -13.19 -3.99
CA GLU A 216 -10.07 -14.10 -4.11
C GLU A 216 -9.77 -14.30 -5.60
N ILE A 217 -8.53 -14.04 -6.00
CA ILE A 217 -8.09 -14.26 -7.37
C ILE A 217 -7.87 -15.76 -7.53
N GLU A 218 -8.66 -16.41 -8.41
CA GLU A 218 -8.64 -17.86 -8.64
C GLU A 218 -7.22 -18.43 -8.85
N LYS A 219 -6.38 -17.69 -9.60
CA LYS A 219 -4.97 -18.03 -9.81
C LYS A 219 -4.08 -17.05 -9.05
N PRO A 220 -3.19 -17.53 -8.17
CA PRO A 220 -2.35 -16.63 -7.41
C PRO A 220 -1.42 -15.84 -8.34
N TRP A 221 -1.23 -14.55 -8.09
CA TRP A 221 -0.36 -13.71 -8.95
C TRP A 221 1.13 -14.00 -8.76
N ARG A 222 1.49 -14.79 -7.74
CA ARG A 222 2.80 -15.42 -7.56
C ARG A 222 2.62 -16.81 -6.97
N THR A 223 3.37 -17.76 -7.50
CA THR A 223 3.35 -19.13 -7.03
C THR A 223 4.24 -19.29 -5.79
N ILE A 224 3.69 -19.89 -4.74
CA ILE A 224 4.43 -20.45 -3.60
C ILE A 224 4.10 -21.93 -3.48
N VAL A 225 5.11 -22.73 -3.17
CA VAL A 225 4.94 -24.13 -2.77
C VAL A 225 4.82 -24.18 -1.25
N TRP A 226 3.65 -24.57 -0.73
CA TRP A 226 3.31 -24.58 0.68
C TRP A 226 3.53 -25.96 1.30
N GLU A 227 4.74 -26.49 1.17
CA GLU A 227 5.10 -27.85 1.60
C GLU A 227 6.23 -27.84 2.64
N SER A 228 6.22 -28.84 3.53
CA SER A 228 7.23 -28.98 4.58
C SER A 228 8.64 -29.16 4.00
N GLU A 229 8.74 -29.84 2.87
CA GLU A 229 9.96 -30.04 2.10
C GLU A 229 10.49 -28.70 1.58
N LYS A 230 9.61 -27.83 1.09
CA LYS A 230 10.00 -26.49 0.64
C LYS A 230 10.55 -25.65 1.78
N ARG A 231 9.91 -25.69 2.95
CA ARG A 231 10.42 -25.03 4.17
C ARG A 231 11.83 -25.50 4.51
N LYS A 232 12.08 -26.81 4.52
CA LYS A 232 13.42 -27.39 4.77
C LYS A 232 14.44 -26.94 3.72
N GLU A 233 14.07 -26.98 2.45
CA GLU A 233 14.90 -26.54 1.33
C GLU A 233 15.33 -25.07 1.49
N LEU A 234 14.40 -24.18 1.86
CA LEU A 234 14.70 -22.76 2.08
C LEU A 234 15.65 -22.57 3.28
N MET A 235 15.43 -23.28 4.39
CA MET A 235 16.32 -23.23 5.55
C MET A 235 17.73 -23.70 5.22
N GLU A 236 17.87 -24.82 4.50
CA GLU A 236 19.17 -25.34 4.06
C GLU A 236 19.85 -24.40 3.07
N SER A 237 19.11 -23.82 2.12
CA SER A 237 19.64 -22.84 1.17
C SER A 237 20.25 -21.62 1.90
N ILE A 238 19.59 -21.12 2.94
CA ILE A 238 20.13 -20.01 3.75
C ILE A 238 21.36 -20.46 4.55
N ARG A 239 21.38 -21.69 5.08
CA ARG A 239 22.52 -22.23 5.84
C ARG A 239 23.77 -22.42 4.97
N LEU A 240 23.58 -22.87 3.72
CA LEU A 240 24.64 -23.21 2.80
C LEU A 240 25.12 -22.03 1.94
N TYR A 241 24.36 -20.94 1.91
CA TYR A 241 24.74 -19.73 1.20
C TYR A 241 26.11 -19.21 1.65
N LYS A 242 26.92 -18.78 0.69
CA LYS A 242 28.22 -18.16 0.90
C LYS A 242 28.29 -16.90 0.04
N PRO A 243 28.59 -15.72 0.61
CA PRO A 243 28.82 -14.52 -0.18
C PRO A 243 29.91 -14.75 -1.23
N MET A 244 29.76 -14.16 -2.41
CA MET A 244 30.71 -14.31 -3.51
C MET A 244 32.11 -13.77 -3.18
N VAL A 245 32.18 -12.77 -2.30
CA VAL A 245 33.44 -12.15 -1.87
C VAL A 245 33.92 -12.78 -0.56
N SER A 246 35.11 -13.39 -0.60
CA SER A 246 35.70 -14.14 0.53
C SER A 246 35.98 -13.29 1.78
N SER A 247 36.13 -11.96 1.63
CA SER A 247 36.32 -11.02 2.74
C SER A 247 35.04 -10.79 3.56
N VAL A 248 33.89 -11.25 3.08
CA VAL A 248 32.58 -11.13 3.73
C VAL A 248 32.04 -12.51 4.08
N SER A 249 31.93 -12.81 5.38
CA SER A 249 31.36 -14.09 5.85
C SER A 249 29.85 -14.02 6.14
N GLN A 250 29.32 -12.82 6.37
CA GLN A 250 27.90 -12.56 6.58
C GLN A 250 27.52 -11.26 5.87
N ILE A 251 26.48 -11.30 5.05
CA ILE A 251 25.92 -10.08 4.48
C ILE A 251 25.21 -9.25 5.55
N ARG A 252 25.08 -7.95 5.33
CA ARG A 252 24.34 -7.03 6.20
C ARG A 252 23.16 -6.45 5.46
N VAL A 253 21.96 -6.69 5.97
CA VAL A 253 20.72 -6.14 5.44
C VAL A 253 20.20 -5.10 6.40
N LEU A 254 20.02 -3.86 5.92
CA LEU A 254 19.48 -2.78 6.73
C LEU A 254 17.96 -2.74 6.65
N LEU A 255 17.28 -2.76 7.80
CA LEU A 255 15.83 -2.63 7.90
C LEU A 255 15.47 -1.17 8.15
N ILE A 256 14.77 -0.52 7.21
CA ILE A 256 14.32 0.87 7.33
C ILE A 256 12.79 0.93 7.24
N GLY A 257 12.13 1.72 8.07
CA GLY A 257 10.68 1.84 8.03
C GLY A 257 10.12 2.67 9.18
N ALA A 258 8.85 3.03 9.08
CA ALA A 258 8.14 3.80 10.10
C ALA A 258 8.12 3.12 11.47
N VAL A 259 7.81 3.89 12.51
CA VAL A 259 7.47 3.34 13.83
C VAL A 259 6.30 2.36 13.70
N GLY A 260 6.41 1.20 14.33
CA GLY A 260 5.38 0.16 14.29
C GLY A 260 5.28 -0.63 12.98
N ALA A 261 6.15 -0.37 11.98
CA ALA A 261 6.11 -1.10 10.71
C ALA A 261 6.54 -2.59 10.81
N GLY A 262 7.08 -3.03 11.95
CA GLY A 262 7.44 -4.44 12.17
C GLY A 262 8.89 -4.81 11.87
N LYS A 263 9.83 -3.87 11.91
CA LYS A 263 11.28 -4.12 11.70
C LYS A 263 11.85 -5.13 12.72
N SER A 264 11.76 -4.81 14.00
CA SER A 264 12.27 -5.65 15.10
C SER A 264 11.50 -6.96 15.21
N SER A 265 10.19 -6.94 14.95
CA SER A 265 9.33 -8.12 14.90
C SER A 265 9.72 -9.07 13.75
N PHE A 266 10.08 -8.53 12.58
CA PHE A 266 10.58 -9.35 11.46
C PHE A 266 11.86 -10.10 11.85
N PHE A 267 12.83 -9.42 12.48
CA PHE A 267 14.02 -10.09 13.00
C PHE A 267 13.66 -11.21 14.01
N ASN A 268 12.81 -10.91 14.99
CA ASN A 268 12.37 -11.89 15.98
C ASN A 268 11.71 -13.10 15.31
N SER A 269 10.91 -12.87 14.28
CA SER A 269 10.23 -13.93 13.53
C SER A 269 11.22 -14.86 12.85
N ILE A 270 12.21 -14.32 12.11
CA ILE A 270 13.25 -15.12 11.46
C ILE A 270 14.11 -15.87 12.48
N ASN A 271 14.48 -15.21 13.58
CA ASN A 271 15.22 -15.84 14.66
C ASN A 271 14.43 -17.00 15.27
N SER A 272 13.10 -16.85 15.38
CA SER A 272 12.20 -17.90 15.87
C SER A 272 12.20 -19.13 14.96
N VAL A 273 12.11 -18.93 13.63
CA VAL A 273 12.17 -20.02 12.64
C VAL A 273 13.44 -20.86 12.81
N PHE A 274 14.59 -20.22 12.93
CA PHE A 274 15.86 -20.93 13.08
C PHE A 274 16.10 -21.51 14.48
N ARG A 275 15.49 -20.94 15.52
CA ARG A 275 15.54 -21.50 16.89
C ARG A 275 14.55 -22.62 17.13
N GLY A 276 13.49 -22.71 16.33
CA GLY A 276 12.43 -23.71 16.44
C GLY A 276 11.35 -23.38 17.47
N HIS A 277 11.29 -22.15 17.97
CA HIS A 277 10.23 -21.65 18.86
C HIS A 277 10.17 -20.11 18.79
N VAL A 278 9.02 -19.53 19.11
CA VAL A 278 8.84 -18.08 19.13
C VAL A 278 9.75 -17.44 20.19
N THR A 279 10.49 -16.41 19.79
CA THR A 279 11.46 -15.69 20.65
C THR A 279 11.34 -14.18 20.45
N SER A 280 11.66 -13.42 21.48
CA SER A 280 11.72 -11.95 21.43
C SER A 280 13.08 -11.45 21.94
N GLN A 281 14.04 -11.31 21.02
CA GLN A 281 15.39 -10.83 21.34
C GLN A 281 15.55 -9.34 21.04
N ALA A 282 14.96 -8.85 19.94
CA ALA A 282 14.83 -7.42 19.68
C ALA A 282 13.59 -6.88 20.40
N ILE A 283 13.70 -5.66 20.93
CA ILE A 283 12.58 -4.98 21.58
C ILE A 283 11.54 -4.64 20.51
N ALA A 284 10.40 -5.32 20.55
CA ALA A 284 9.27 -5.10 19.66
C ALA A 284 8.01 -4.82 20.49
N GLY A 285 7.15 -3.91 20.02
CA GLY A 285 5.92 -3.52 20.69
C GLY A 285 5.23 -2.35 20.00
N SER A 286 4.05 -1.97 20.50
CA SER A 286 3.29 -0.82 20.01
C SER A 286 3.51 0.38 20.93
N SER A 287 4.03 1.47 20.39
CA SER A 287 4.21 2.76 21.07
C SER A 287 4.01 3.88 20.05
N SER A 288 3.65 5.08 20.52
CA SER A 288 3.56 6.28 19.68
C SER A 288 4.93 6.72 19.15
N THR A 289 6.00 6.40 19.86
CA THR A 289 7.39 6.70 19.50
C THR A 289 8.21 5.43 19.29
N SER A 290 9.37 5.57 18.65
CA SER A 290 10.29 4.44 18.43
C SER A 290 10.71 3.74 19.73
N LEU A 291 10.38 2.45 19.88
CA LEU A 291 10.91 1.60 20.96
C LEU A 291 12.39 1.25 20.74
N THR A 292 12.77 1.01 19.48
CA THR A 292 14.16 0.82 19.08
C THR A 292 14.83 2.18 19.01
N THR A 293 15.61 2.53 20.02
CA THR A 293 16.36 3.80 20.08
C THR A 293 17.86 3.62 19.78
N GLN A 294 18.29 2.37 19.56
CA GLN A 294 19.67 2.00 19.22
C GLN A 294 19.75 1.34 17.85
N PHE A 295 20.85 1.57 17.14
CA PHE A 295 21.24 0.76 15.99
C PHE A 295 21.66 -0.62 16.49
N ARG A 296 21.05 -1.68 15.96
CA ARG A 296 21.32 -3.06 16.39
C ARG A 296 21.68 -3.92 15.20
N THR A 297 22.82 -4.59 15.26
CA THR A 297 23.19 -5.63 14.30
C THR A 297 22.91 -6.99 14.94
N TYR A 298 21.92 -7.71 14.41
CA TYR A 298 21.60 -9.05 14.89
C TYR A 298 22.14 -10.13 13.95
N SER A 299 22.96 -11.03 14.53
CA SER A 299 23.43 -12.24 13.87
C SER A 299 22.47 -13.39 14.14
N LEU A 300 21.93 -13.99 13.08
CA LEU A 300 21.06 -15.16 13.18
C LEU A 300 21.91 -16.43 13.38
N LYS A 301 21.38 -17.41 14.12
CA LYS A 301 22.07 -18.68 14.40
C LYS A 301 21.23 -19.86 13.93
N ALA A 302 21.88 -20.91 13.42
CA ALA A 302 21.23 -22.16 13.04
C ALA A 302 20.86 -23.02 14.27
N GLY A 303 19.87 -22.56 15.06
CA GLY A 303 19.49 -23.17 16.34
C GLY A 303 20.10 -22.45 17.55
N ARG A 304 19.77 -22.92 18.77
CA ARG A 304 20.14 -22.26 20.04
C ARG A 304 21.66 -22.05 20.19
N GLU A 305 22.44 -23.05 19.82
CA GLU A 305 23.92 -23.05 19.87
C GLU A 305 24.54 -23.26 18.49
N GLY A 306 23.77 -23.00 17.43
CA GLY A 306 24.21 -23.17 16.06
C GLY A 306 25.26 -22.17 15.63
N LYS A 307 25.92 -22.50 14.51
CA LYS A 307 26.81 -21.56 13.81
C LYS A 307 26.03 -20.33 13.34
N PRO A 308 26.68 -19.15 13.28
CA PRO A 308 26.08 -17.98 12.65
C PRO A 308 25.66 -18.28 11.20
N LEU A 309 24.48 -17.81 10.82
CA LEU A 309 24.01 -17.84 9.44
C LEU A 309 24.71 -16.74 8.63
N PRO A 310 24.82 -16.86 7.30
CA PRO A 310 25.56 -15.92 6.45
C PRO A 310 24.84 -14.57 6.23
N VAL A 311 23.91 -14.20 7.11
CA VAL A 311 23.14 -12.95 7.06
C VAL A 311 23.01 -12.33 8.44
N MET A 312 23.19 -11.02 8.50
CA MET A 312 22.92 -10.17 9.65
C MET A 312 21.83 -9.17 9.29
N LEU A 313 20.86 -9.00 10.20
CA LEU A 313 19.82 -7.98 10.08
C LEU A 313 20.19 -6.79 10.95
N CYS A 314 20.30 -5.62 10.32
CA CYS A 314 20.58 -4.35 10.97
C CYS A 314 19.26 -3.61 11.20
N ASP A 315 18.82 -3.56 12.46
CA ASP A 315 17.60 -2.90 12.88
C ASP A 315 17.88 -1.45 13.30
N THR A 316 16.95 -0.55 12.96
CA THR A 316 17.10 0.89 13.17
C THR A 316 15.94 1.47 13.97
N MET A 317 16.15 2.68 14.47
CA MET A 317 15.07 3.53 14.95
C MET A 317 14.03 3.77 13.84
N GLY A 318 12.78 3.96 14.22
CA GLY A 318 11.69 4.21 13.28
C GLY A 318 11.80 5.58 12.62
N LEU A 319 11.27 5.66 11.41
CA LEU A 319 11.03 6.94 10.77
C LEU A 319 9.76 7.57 11.35
N GLU A 320 9.84 8.86 11.66
CA GLU A 320 8.75 9.67 12.20
C GLU A 320 8.55 10.91 11.32
N GLU A 321 7.34 11.50 11.39
CA GLU A 321 6.93 12.63 10.55
C GLU A 321 7.54 13.97 11.01
N SER A 322 7.67 14.15 12.32
CA SER A 322 8.18 15.38 12.95
C SER A 322 9.66 15.60 12.63
N THR A 323 10.01 16.83 12.25
CA THR A 323 11.40 17.26 12.12
C THR A 323 12.12 17.12 13.46
N GLY A 324 13.30 16.48 13.47
CA GLY A 324 14.05 16.19 14.70
C GLY A 324 13.51 15.01 15.51
N ALA A 325 12.62 14.19 14.93
CA ALA A 325 12.15 12.94 15.52
C ALA A 325 12.43 11.74 14.60
N GLY A 326 12.59 10.57 15.22
CA GLY A 326 12.96 9.34 14.52
C GLY A 326 14.35 9.38 13.89
N LEU A 327 14.65 8.38 13.06
CA LEU A 327 15.97 8.24 12.41
C LEU A 327 16.26 9.42 11.46
N ASP A 328 17.42 10.04 11.61
CA ASP A 328 17.88 11.12 10.74
C ASP A 328 18.40 10.58 9.38
N ILE A 329 18.18 11.33 8.30
CA ILE A 329 18.59 10.91 6.95
C ILE A 329 20.13 10.90 6.80
N ASP A 330 20.86 11.70 7.56
CA ASP A 330 22.33 11.74 7.52
C ASP A 330 22.96 10.58 8.29
N ASP A 331 22.32 10.10 9.37
CA ASP A 331 22.72 8.85 10.03
C ASP A 331 22.63 7.66 9.08
N ILE A 332 21.66 7.64 8.16
CA ILE A 332 21.52 6.57 7.16
C ILE A 332 22.76 6.49 6.27
N SER A 333 23.31 7.63 5.82
CA SER A 333 24.56 7.63 5.05
C SER A 333 25.70 6.97 5.82
N SER A 334 25.80 7.27 7.11
CA SER A 334 26.82 6.70 7.99
C SER A 334 26.61 5.20 8.23
N ILE A 335 25.34 4.76 8.37
CA ILE A 335 24.98 3.34 8.51
C ILE A 335 25.36 2.57 7.24
N LEU A 336 24.96 3.06 6.07
CA LEU A 336 25.18 2.39 4.79
C LEU A 336 26.68 2.14 4.54
N LYS A 337 27.51 3.11 4.91
CA LYS A 337 28.98 3.04 4.80
C LYS A 337 29.66 2.19 5.88
N GLY A 338 28.93 1.72 6.90
CA GLY A 338 29.47 0.90 7.98
C GLY A 338 30.16 1.68 9.11
N HIS A 339 29.89 2.98 9.24
CA HIS A 339 30.52 3.82 10.25
C HIS A 339 29.92 3.62 11.65
N LEU A 340 28.71 3.06 11.79
CA LEU A 340 28.07 2.84 13.08
C LEU A 340 28.46 1.49 13.70
N SER A 341 28.83 1.51 14.98
CA SER A 341 28.98 0.31 15.79
C SER A 341 27.64 -0.25 16.26
N ASP A 342 27.58 -1.56 16.54
CA ASP A 342 26.42 -2.15 17.23
C ASP A 342 26.14 -1.40 18.54
N ARG A 343 24.85 -1.24 18.87
CA ARG A 343 24.33 -0.52 20.04
C ARG A 343 24.57 0.98 20.04
N TYR A 344 24.89 1.58 18.90
CA TYR A 344 24.91 3.04 18.79
C TYR A 344 23.56 3.64 19.19
N GLN A 345 23.57 4.56 20.15
CA GLN A 345 22.37 5.26 20.59
C GLN A 345 22.09 6.42 19.64
N PHE A 346 20.92 6.40 18.97
CA PHE A 346 20.54 7.49 18.08
C PHE A 346 20.25 8.76 18.88
N ASN A 347 20.65 9.90 18.31
CA ASN A 347 20.31 11.22 18.81
C ASN A 347 19.36 11.90 17.80
N PRO A 348 18.04 11.96 18.09
CA PRO A 348 17.08 12.60 17.17
C PRO A 348 17.39 14.08 16.88
N SER A 349 18.12 14.74 17.78
CA SER A 349 18.43 16.17 17.69
C SER A 349 19.67 16.48 16.85
N ALA A 350 20.55 15.50 16.59
CA ALA A 350 21.77 15.72 15.80
C ALA A 350 22.34 14.41 15.23
N PRO A 351 22.77 14.40 13.96
CA PRO A 351 23.37 13.21 13.35
C PRO A 351 24.77 12.90 13.92
N LEU A 352 25.21 11.67 13.73
CA LEU A 352 26.53 11.18 14.12
C LEU A 352 27.66 11.98 13.45
N GLN A 353 28.51 12.58 14.28
CA GLN A 353 29.71 13.29 13.84
C GLN A 353 30.91 12.33 13.72
N SER A 354 31.84 12.61 12.81
CA SER A 354 33.05 11.80 12.56
C SER A 354 34.01 11.71 13.76
N GLU A 355 33.92 12.65 14.69
CA GLU A 355 34.75 12.77 15.88
C GLU A 355 34.20 11.98 17.07
N ALA A 356 32.97 11.43 16.96
CA ALA A 356 32.35 10.66 18.02
C ALA A 356 33.12 9.36 18.29
N SER A 357 33.24 8.98 19.56
CA SER A 357 33.97 7.77 19.97
C SER A 357 33.38 6.46 19.43
N SER A 358 32.09 6.46 19.09
CA SER A 358 31.38 5.33 18.47
C SER A 358 31.46 5.30 16.94
N PHE A 359 32.08 6.31 16.32
CA PHE A 359 32.26 6.39 14.87
C PHE A 359 33.44 5.55 14.41
N ARG A 360 33.19 4.58 13.53
CA ARG A 360 34.23 3.78 12.87
C ARG A 360 34.83 4.57 11.72
N LYS A 361 36.09 5.00 11.86
CA LYS A 361 36.78 5.86 10.87
C LYS A 361 36.97 5.19 9.51
N SER A 362 37.38 3.92 9.48
CA SER A 362 37.73 3.20 8.24
C SER A 362 36.99 1.87 8.15
N PRO A 363 35.68 1.88 7.79
CA PRO A 363 34.92 0.66 7.61
C PRO A 363 35.41 -0.14 6.40
N VAL A 364 35.50 -1.47 6.56
CA VAL A 364 35.82 -2.40 5.47
C VAL A 364 34.54 -2.97 4.86
N LEU A 365 34.64 -3.74 3.77
CA LEU A 365 33.47 -4.26 3.04
C LEU A 365 32.47 -5.00 3.96
N LYS A 366 32.94 -5.89 4.84
CA LYS A 366 32.09 -6.62 5.81
C LYS A 366 31.32 -5.73 6.81
N ASP A 367 31.68 -4.45 6.92
CA ASP A 367 31.03 -3.49 7.81
C ASP A 367 29.92 -2.70 7.09
N LYS A 368 29.97 -2.63 5.75
CA LYS A 368 29.01 -1.92 4.92
C LYS A 368 27.67 -2.65 4.85
N ILE A 369 26.63 -1.92 4.48
CA ILE A 369 25.33 -2.50 4.15
C ILE A 369 25.36 -3.01 2.72
N HIS A 370 24.92 -4.25 2.52
CA HIS A 370 24.95 -4.94 1.23
C HIS A 370 23.57 -4.98 0.56
N CYS A 371 22.50 -4.77 1.34
CA CYS A 371 21.13 -4.68 0.85
C CYS A 371 20.28 -3.85 1.83
N VAL A 372 19.31 -3.09 1.32
CA VAL A 372 18.32 -2.38 2.14
C VAL A 372 16.94 -3.00 1.96
N ALA A 373 16.27 -3.30 3.07
CA ALA A 373 14.88 -3.74 3.08
C ALA A 373 14.00 -2.66 3.73
N TYR A 374 13.14 -2.03 2.92
CA TYR A 374 12.10 -1.13 3.40
C TYR A 374 10.97 -1.95 4.02
N VAL A 375 10.71 -1.74 5.30
CA VAL A 375 9.63 -2.41 6.03
C VAL A 375 8.42 -1.50 6.06
N MET A 376 7.35 -1.92 5.38
CA MET A 376 6.11 -1.16 5.22
C MET A 376 4.93 -1.94 5.82
N ASP A 377 4.17 -1.28 6.68
CA ASP A 377 2.92 -1.79 7.23
C ASP A 377 1.81 -1.78 6.16
N ALA A 378 1.28 -2.95 5.81
CA ALA A 378 0.23 -3.09 4.79
C ALA A 378 -1.04 -2.32 5.12
N CYS A 379 -1.34 -2.09 6.40
CA CYS A 379 -2.48 -1.29 6.83
C CYS A 379 -2.26 0.21 6.58
N LYS A 380 -1.01 0.65 6.39
CA LYS A 380 -0.62 2.07 6.40
C LYS A 380 -0.04 2.63 5.11
N ILE A 381 0.39 1.80 4.13
CA ILE A 381 0.93 2.28 2.83
C ILE A 381 0.05 3.38 2.25
N SER A 382 -1.19 2.98 2.17
CA SER A 382 -2.35 3.64 1.66
C SER A 382 -2.60 5.04 2.26
N ILE A 383 -2.35 5.21 3.56
CA ILE A 383 -2.62 6.43 4.35
C ILE A 383 -1.31 7.08 4.84
N MET A 384 -0.19 6.77 4.20
CA MET A 384 1.11 7.25 4.63
C MET A 384 1.18 8.79 4.54
N PRO A 385 1.58 9.49 5.62
CA PRO A 385 1.75 10.94 5.60
C PRO A 385 2.74 11.41 4.54
N THR A 386 2.46 12.53 3.86
CA THR A 386 3.30 13.05 2.78
C THR A 386 4.75 13.27 3.20
N LYS A 387 5.00 13.84 4.39
CA LYS A 387 6.37 14.06 4.88
C LYS A 387 7.14 12.75 5.10
N LEU A 388 6.46 11.67 5.49
CA LEU A 388 7.09 10.36 5.63
C LEU A 388 7.43 9.77 4.25
N GLN A 389 6.57 9.97 3.24
CA GLN A 389 6.86 9.60 1.85
C GLN A 389 8.09 10.36 1.33
N GLU A 390 8.15 11.67 1.54
CA GLU A 390 9.31 12.51 1.17
C GLU A 390 10.61 12.05 1.84
N LYS A 391 10.54 11.62 3.11
CA LYS A 391 11.67 11.06 3.85
C LYS A 391 12.13 9.73 3.25
N LEU A 392 11.22 8.81 2.94
CA LEU A 392 11.54 7.55 2.25
C LEU A 392 12.14 7.81 0.86
N ASP A 393 11.64 8.79 0.13
CA ASP A 393 12.17 9.21 -1.17
C ASP A 393 13.57 9.78 -1.08
N ALA A 394 13.87 10.59 -0.06
CA ALA A 394 15.22 11.09 0.19
C ALA A 394 16.20 9.94 0.50
N ILE A 395 15.78 8.99 1.32
CA ILE A 395 16.56 7.79 1.68
C ILE A 395 16.85 6.94 0.46
N ARG A 396 15.82 6.67 -0.36
CA ARG A 396 15.93 5.92 -1.61
C ARG A 396 16.93 6.55 -2.57
N ARG A 397 16.87 7.87 -2.74
CA ARG A 397 17.83 8.59 -3.60
C ARG A 397 19.26 8.41 -3.12
N LYS A 398 19.52 8.46 -1.81
CA LYS A 398 20.86 8.19 -1.25
C LYS A 398 21.32 6.75 -1.51
N ILE A 399 20.43 5.77 -1.32
CA ILE A 399 20.73 4.34 -1.55
C ILE A 399 21.05 4.08 -3.03
N ASN A 400 20.26 4.64 -3.95
CA ASN A 400 20.50 4.54 -5.39
C ASN A 400 21.86 5.12 -5.80
N LEU A 401 22.25 6.27 -5.24
CA LEU A 401 23.55 6.89 -5.52
C LEU A 401 24.73 6.02 -5.06
N MET A 402 24.50 5.11 -4.10
CA MET A 402 25.51 4.19 -3.60
C MET A 402 25.49 2.82 -4.29
N GLY A 403 24.59 2.60 -5.27
CA GLY A 403 24.45 1.29 -5.93
C GLY A 403 23.99 0.17 -4.99
N ILE A 404 23.35 0.50 -3.87
CA ILE A 404 22.94 -0.54 -2.91
C ILE A 404 21.57 -1.09 -3.33
N PRO A 405 21.45 -2.40 -3.56
CA PRO A 405 20.20 -3.03 -3.97
C PRO A 405 19.17 -2.99 -2.84
N GLN A 406 17.92 -2.80 -3.23
CA GLN A 406 16.83 -2.46 -2.31
C GLN A 406 15.55 -3.24 -2.63
N LEU A 407 14.90 -3.71 -1.56
CA LEU A 407 13.64 -4.45 -1.62
C LEU A 407 12.66 -3.94 -0.56
N VAL A 408 11.42 -4.40 -0.63
CA VAL A 408 10.36 -4.01 0.31
C VAL A 408 9.80 -5.24 0.99
N LEU A 409 9.76 -5.22 2.31
CA LEU A 409 8.99 -6.14 3.13
C LEU A 409 7.64 -5.49 3.43
N LEU A 410 6.59 -6.10 2.89
CA LEU A 410 5.23 -5.70 3.20
C LEU A 410 4.73 -6.53 4.38
N THR A 411 4.76 -5.97 5.57
CA THR A 411 4.39 -6.64 6.83
C THR A 411 2.90 -6.48 7.13
N LYS A 412 2.40 -7.23 8.11
CA LYS A 412 1.03 -7.13 8.64
C LYS A 412 -0.04 -7.38 7.56
N VAL A 413 0.27 -8.27 6.62
CA VAL A 413 -0.65 -8.63 5.53
C VAL A 413 -1.88 -9.39 6.03
N ASP A 414 -1.74 -10.05 7.17
CA ASP A 414 -2.79 -10.70 7.95
C ASP A 414 -3.69 -9.65 8.64
N GLU A 415 -3.13 -8.68 9.37
CA GLU A 415 -3.91 -7.55 9.91
C GLU A 415 -4.64 -6.79 8.80
N ALA A 416 -3.96 -6.64 7.65
CA ALA A 416 -4.47 -5.88 6.52
C ALA A 416 -5.49 -6.65 5.68
N CYS A 417 -5.60 -7.98 5.80
CA CYS A 417 -6.49 -8.79 4.95
C CYS A 417 -7.07 -10.03 5.67
N PRO A 418 -8.40 -10.06 5.94
CA PRO A 418 -9.06 -11.21 6.56
C PRO A 418 -8.81 -12.54 5.85
N LEU A 419 -8.78 -12.55 4.51
CA LEU A 419 -8.47 -13.77 3.74
C LEU A 419 -7.09 -14.33 4.08
N VAL A 420 -6.13 -13.47 4.39
CA VAL A 420 -4.75 -13.82 4.77
C VAL A 420 -4.64 -14.11 6.26
N MET A 421 -5.43 -13.43 7.09
CA MET A 421 -5.57 -13.71 8.52
C MET A 421 -6.12 -15.13 8.76
N GLU A 422 -7.14 -15.52 7.99
CA GLU A 422 -7.74 -16.86 8.06
C GLU A 422 -6.76 -17.93 7.56
N ASP A 423 -6.12 -17.68 6.41
CA ASP A 423 -5.10 -18.57 5.87
C ASP A 423 -4.02 -17.78 5.11
N VAL A 424 -2.80 -17.79 5.66
CA VAL A 424 -1.65 -17.08 5.10
C VAL A 424 -1.33 -17.50 3.66
N ARG A 425 -1.77 -18.70 3.23
CA ARG A 425 -1.61 -19.19 1.85
C ARG A 425 -2.36 -18.34 0.83
N ASN A 426 -3.35 -17.56 1.26
CA ASN A 426 -4.12 -16.65 0.42
C ASN A 426 -3.40 -15.31 0.15
N VAL A 427 -2.19 -15.09 0.70
CA VAL A 427 -1.43 -13.84 0.52
C VAL A 427 -1.25 -13.45 -0.94
N TYR A 428 -1.09 -14.43 -1.84
CA TYR A 428 -0.97 -14.22 -3.28
C TYR A 428 -2.25 -14.47 -4.08
N LYS A 429 -3.38 -14.66 -3.40
CA LYS A 429 -4.71 -14.69 -3.99
C LYS A 429 -5.58 -13.49 -3.59
N SER A 430 -5.21 -12.76 -2.54
CA SER A 430 -5.90 -11.54 -2.11
C SER A 430 -5.72 -10.36 -3.08
N GLY A 431 -6.76 -10.01 -3.85
CA GLY A 431 -6.71 -8.81 -4.71
C GLY A 431 -6.31 -7.53 -3.96
N TYR A 432 -6.68 -7.43 -2.68
CA TYR A 432 -6.31 -6.34 -1.80
C TYR A 432 -4.80 -6.27 -1.51
N ILE A 433 -4.16 -7.39 -1.15
CA ILE A 433 -2.70 -7.40 -0.92
C ILE A 433 -1.95 -7.05 -2.20
N LYS A 434 -2.43 -7.50 -3.37
CA LYS A 434 -1.87 -7.12 -4.66
C LYS A 434 -1.93 -5.61 -4.89
N GLU A 435 -3.05 -4.97 -4.57
CA GLU A 435 -3.23 -3.52 -4.66
C GLU A 435 -2.28 -2.79 -3.69
N MET A 436 -2.15 -3.25 -2.44
CA MET A 436 -1.20 -2.68 -1.48
C MET A 436 0.24 -2.78 -1.99
N MET A 437 0.64 -3.90 -2.59
CA MET A 437 1.95 -4.03 -3.23
C MET A 437 2.12 -3.04 -4.39
N GLN A 438 1.07 -2.83 -5.21
CA GLN A 438 1.11 -1.84 -6.29
C GLN A 438 1.24 -0.41 -5.78
N GLU A 439 0.55 -0.06 -4.70
CA GLU A 439 0.69 1.24 -4.05
C GLU A 439 2.11 1.42 -3.47
N ALA A 440 2.64 0.42 -2.76
CA ALA A 440 4.00 0.46 -2.24
C ALA A 440 5.05 0.59 -3.35
N SER A 441 4.83 -0.12 -4.47
CA SER A 441 5.65 -0.01 -5.68
C SER A 441 5.64 1.40 -6.25
N ALA A 442 4.46 2.04 -6.34
CA ALA A 442 4.34 3.40 -6.82
C ALA A 442 4.99 4.43 -5.88
N GLN A 443 4.82 4.26 -4.56
CA GLN A 443 5.39 5.18 -3.56
C GLN A 443 6.91 5.11 -3.48
N LEU A 444 7.49 3.90 -3.41
CA LEU A 444 8.95 3.73 -3.36
C LEU A 444 9.59 3.68 -4.75
N GLY A 445 8.82 3.65 -5.83
CA GLY A 445 9.32 3.51 -7.21
C GLY A 445 10.24 2.30 -7.40
N VAL A 446 9.89 1.16 -6.82
CA VAL A 446 10.55 -0.13 -7.03
C VAL A 446 9.60 -1.06 -7.80
N PRO A 447 10.10 -1.97 -8.65
CA PRO A 447 9.21 -2.87 -9.37
C PRO A 447 8.53 -3.82 -8.39
N LEU A 448 7.32 -4.28 -8.75
CA LEU A 448 6.55 -5.21 -7.92
C LEU A 448 7.38 -6.42 -7.48
N SER A 449 8.24 -6.96 -8.35
CA SER A 449 9.13 -8.10 -8.07
C SER A 449 10.04 -7.91 -6.86
N CYS A 450 10.34 -6.67 -6.48
CA CYS A 450 11.14 -6.34 -5.28
C CYS A 450 10.32 -6.29 -3.98
N ILE A 451 9.01 -6.47 -4.04
CA ILE A 451 8.12 -6.38 -2.87
C ILE A 451 7.75 -7.79 -2.42
N VAL A 452 8.03 -8.11 -1.16
CA VAL A 452 7.77 -9.42 -0.55
C VAL A 452 6.80 -9.24 0.62
N PRO A 453 5.55 -9.71 0.51
CA PRO A 453 4.63 -9.75 1.63
C PRO A 453 5.06 -10.81 2.65
N VAL A 454 5.02 -10.45 3.93
CA VAL A 454 5.37 -11.33 5.04
C VAL A 454 4.38 -11.15 6.18
N LYS A 455 4.09 -12.26 6.87
CA LYS A 455 3.46 -12.27 8.18
C LYS A 455 4.54 -12.52 9.22
N ASN A 456 4.60 -11.66 10.24
CA ASN A 456 5.54 -11.83 11.35
C ASN A 456 4.84 -12.57 12.50
N TYR A 457 5.62 -13.29 13.31
CA TYR A 457 5.13 -13.82 14.58
C TYR A 457 5.01 -12.67 15.59
N CYS A 458 3.78 -12.37 15.99
CA CYS A 458 3.46 -11.27 16.89
C CYS A 458 2.54 -11.72 18.04
N GLU A 459 1.62 -12.65 17.77
CA GLU A 459 0.60 -13.10 18.72
C GLU A 459 0.75 -14.60 19.02
N GLU A 460 1.38 -15.35 18.11
CA GLU A 460 1.53 -16.78 18.18
C GLU A 460 2.63 -17.20 19.18
N LEU A 461 2.40 -18.33 19.84
CA LEU A 461 3.40 -18.98 20.71
C LEU A 461 4.17 -20.09 19.98
N GLU A 462 3.58 -20.64 18.92
CA GLU A 462 4.12 -21.75 18.13
C GLU A 462 4.38 -21.31 16.69
N LEU A 463 5.31 -22.02 16.03
CA LEU A 463 5.64 -21.76 14.63
C LEU A 463 4.60 -22.39 13.70
N ASP A 464 4.25 -21.66 12.64
CA ASP A 464 3.44 -22.13 11.53
C ASP A 464 4.32 -22.35 10.28
N PRO A 465 4.34 -23.55 9.68
CA PRO A 465 5.18 -23.84 8.52
C PRO A 465 4.93 -22.93 7.31
N ASN A 466 3.69 -22.43 7.12
CA ASN A 466 3.38 -21.57 5.98
C ASN A 466 3.94 -20.15 6.20
N THR A 467 3.78 -19.62 7.40
CA THR A 467 4.38 -18.36 7.83
C THR A 467 5.92 -18.42 7.72
N ASP A 468 6.52 -19.54 8.13
CA ASP A 468 7.96 -19.77 7.96
C ASP A 468 8.39 -19.70 6.48
N ILE A 469 7.61 -20.27 5.55
CA ILE A 469 7.93 -20.25 4.11
C ILE A 469 7.99 -18.81 3.59
N LEU A 470 7.06 -17.93 3.99
CA LEU A 470 7.08 -16.52 3.58
C LEU A 470 8.31 -15.79 4.12
N LEU A 471 8.57 -15.97 5.42
CA LEU A 471 9.69 -15.37 6.13
C LEU A 471 11.04 -15.81 5.54
N LEU A 472 11.23 -17.10 5.31
CA LEU A 472 12.45 -17.67 4.71
C LEU A 472 12.61 -17.22 3.25
N SER A 473 11.51 -17.15 2.49
CA SER A 473 11.53 -16.64 1.12
C SER A 473 12.00 -15.19 1.06
N ALA A 474 11.62 -14.35 2.04
CA ALA A 474 12.11 -12.98 2.13
C ALA A 474 13.63 -12.92 2.36
N ILE A 475 14.19 -13.79 3.23
CA ILE A 475 15.65 -13.87 3.43
C ILE A 475 16.35 -14.34 2.15
N ILE A 476 15.82 -15.32 1.44
CA ILE A 476 16.39 -15.75 0.16
C ILE A 476 16.45 -14.60 -0.85
N GLN A 477 15.41 -13.76 -0.92
CA GLN A 477 15.43 -12.57 -1.78
C GLN A 477 16.48 -11.55 -1.31
N MET A 478 16.65 -11.33 0.00
CA MET A 478 17.72 -10.47 0.51
C MET A 478 19.12 -10.98 0.13
N LEU A 479 19.36 -12.30 0.22
CA LEU A 479 20.63 -12.90 -0.18
C LEU A 479 20.90 -12.67 -1.68
N ARG A 480 19.91 -12.94 -2.54
CA ARG A 480 20.02 -12.70 -3.99
C ARG A 480 20.27 -11.24 -4.33
N PHE A 481 19.66 -10.31 -3.59
CA PHE A 481 19.91 -8.88 -3.80
C PHE A 481 21.31 -8.49 -3.34
N ALA A 482 21.82 -9.07 -2.25
CA ALA A 482 23.20 -8.84 -1.83
C ALA A 482 24.22 -9.40 -2.83
N ASP A 483 23.92 -10.49 -3.55
CA ASP A 483 24.78 -10.97 -4.65
C ASP A 483 24.95 -9.90 -5.73
N ASN A 484 23.86 -9.24 -6.14
CA ASN A 484 23.94 -8.13 -7.12
C ASN A 484 24.86 -6.99 -6.65
N TYR A 485 24.90 -6.70 -5.34
CA TYR A 485 25.82 -5.70 -4.78
C TYR A 485 27.29 -6.10 -4.95
N PHE A 486 27.59 -7.39 -4.76
CA PHE A 486 28.94 -7.91 -4.93
C PHE A 486 29.36 -7.99 -6.39
N ASP A 487 28.44 -8.34 -7.29
CA ASP A 487 28.68 -8.33 -8.74
C ASP A 487 29.12 -6.94 -9.20
N GLU A 488 28.38 -5.89 -8.80
CA GLU A 488 28.74 -4.51 -9.13
C GLU A 488 30.11 -4.11 -8.61
N ILE A 489 30.47 -4.47 -7.38
CA ILE A 489 31.80 -4.16 -6.80
C ILE A 489 32.92 -4.90 -7.54
N SER A 490 32.72 -6.17 -7.87
CA SER A 490 33.73 -6.97 -8.56
C SER A 490 34.08 -6.41 -9.95
N ASP A 491 33.09 -5.84 -10.65
CA ASP A 491 33.29 -5.17 -11.93
C ASP A 491 34.14 -3.89 -11.84
N PHE A 492 34.17 -3.23 -10.67
CA PHE A 492 35.03 -2.07 -10.41
C PHE A 492 36.46 -2.50 -10.08
N GLU A 493 36.65 -3.57 -9.30
CA GLU A 493 37.99 -4.07 -8.92
C GLU A 493 38.76 -4.71 -10.10
N VAL A 494 38.08 -5.13 -11.17
CA VAL A 494 38.73 -5.67 -12.39
C VAL A 494 39.15 -4.55 -13.36
N LYS A 495 38.72 -3.30 -13.14
CA LYS A 495 39.00 -2.14 -14.02
C LYS A 495 40.07 -1.18 -13.48
N GLU A 496 40.53 -1.37 -12.25
CA GLU A 496 41.75 -0.78 -11.69
C GLU A 496 42.91 -1.76 -11.79
#